data_AF-A0A2N7QDW2-F1
#
_entry.id   AF-A0A2N7QDW2-F1
#
_cell.length_a   1.000
_cell.length_b   1.000
_cell.length_c   1.000
_cell.angle_alpha   90.00
_cell.angle_beta   90.00
_cell.angle_gamma   90.00
#
_symmetry.space_group_name_H-M   'P 1'
#
loop_
_entity.id
_entity.type
_entity.pdbx_description
1 polymer ?
#
loop_
_entity_poly.entity_id
_entity_poly.type
_entity_poly.pdbx_seq_one_letter_code
_entity_poly.pdbx_strand_id
1 'polypeptide(L)'
;MNQVAIDYLSLTSSPELKKEGLPFWIFYLLLSLILLLIFINFLQNKELRRKLNYLLSGPRRKFIKLRLQIKLKKEEEKKDDLFKQLGQLTAKCWPELPEIEEVASEIISLEEKSAELQARWHTIYRELRTLKLKDIRAAGSSTSEETVDSSLKENEEALRKTKAKIEEALWKVNQQLGSHYQLIGRLIYKLRPEREDLAFFYFQIDKTESKIKSIKEEIGSL
;
A
#
# COMPACT_ATOMS: atom_id res chain seq x y z
N MET A 1 -9.89 -78.76 -15.43
CA MET A 1 -10.66 -78.34 -16.62
C MET A 1 -11.43 -77.08 -16.26
N ASN A 2 -11.15 -76.01 -17.02
CA ASN A 2 -12.02 -74.87 -17.34
C ASN A 2 -12.66 -74.10 -16.17
N GLN A 3 -12.00 -73.04 -15.69
CA GLN A 3 -12.67 -71.78 -15.29
C GLN A 3 -11.75 -70.63 -14.88
N VAL A 4 -10.44 -70.84 -14.68
CA VAL A 4 -9.53 -69.74 -14.26
C VAL A 4 -8.93 -68.95 -15.44
N ALA A 5 -9.15 -69.38 -16.68
CA ALA A 5 -8.57 -68.71 -17.86
C ALA A 5 -9.48 -67.66 -18.51
N ILE A 6 -10.68 -67.41 -17.99
CA ILE A 6 -11.70 -66.56 -18.66
C ILE A 6 -11.77 -65.13 -18.07
N ASP A 7 -11.31 -64.92 -16.82
CA ASP A 7 -11.50 -63.63 -16.14
C ASP A 7 -10.32 -62.64 -16.26
N TYR A 8 -9.22 -63.01 -16.94
CA TYR A 8 -8.06 -62.11 -17.12
C TYR A 8 -7.95 -61.52 -18.54
N LEU A 9 -8.81 -61.94 -19.47
CA LEU A 9 -8.80 -61.48 -20.88
C LEU A 9 -9.89 -60.45 -21.20
N SER A 10 -10.67 -60.00 -20.20
CA SER A 10 -11.77 -59.05 -20.36
C SER A 10 -11.47 -57.62 -19.86
N LEU A 11 -10.23 -57.33 -19.41
CA LEU A 11 -9.87 -56.00 -18.88
C LEU A 11 -8.93 -55.15 -19.77
N THR A 12 -8.65 -55.59 -21.01
CA THR A 12 -7.78 -54.84 -21.94
C THR A 12 -8.40 -54.74 -23.34
N SER A 13 -9.69 -54.42 -23.43
CA SER A 13 -10.32 -54.07 -24.70
C SER A 13 -11.28 -52.88 -24.54
N SER A 14 -10.69 -51.70 -24.75
CA SER A 14 -11.31 -50.45 -25.21
C SER A 14 -12.18 -49.64 -24.24
N PRO A 15 -11.80 -48.39 -23.97
CA PRO A 15 -12.67 -47.27 -24.28
C PRO A 15 -12.48 -46.92 -25.76
N GLU A 16 -13.52 -47.22 -26.51
CA GLU A 16 -13.90 -46.66 -27.81
C GLU A 16 -13.02 -45.51 -28.33
N LEU A 17 -12.40 -45.77 -29.47
CA LEU A 17 -11.86 -44.79 -30.43
C LEU A 17 -12.91 -43.71 -30.74
N LYS A 18 -12.93 -42.66 -29.91
CA LYS A 18 -13.60 -41.40 -30.22
C LYS A 18 -12.64 -40.52 -31.02
N LYS A 19 -12.87 -40.54 -32.34
CA LYS A 19 -12.50 -39.50 -33.32
C LYS A 19 -11.03 -39.05 -33.27
N GLU A 20 -10.27 -39.59 -34.22
CA GLU A 20 -8.94 -39.19 -34.66
C GLU A 20 -8.75 -37.66 -34.63
N GLY A 21 -8.16 -37.19 -33.54
CA GLY A 21 -7.64 -35.84 -33.40
C GLY A 21 -6.35 -35.96 -32.60
N LEU A 22 -5.26 -35.41 -33.15
CA LEU A 22 -3.94 -35.44 -32.51
C LEU A 22 -4.06 -34.99 -31.04
N PRO A 23 -3.49 -35.73 -30.06
CA PRO A 23 -3.55 -35.35 -28.65
C PRO A 23 -3.09 -33.90 -28.45
N PHE A 24 -3.93 -33.09 -27.80
CA PHE A 24 -3.70 -31.65 -27.63
C PHE A 24 -2.36 -31.30 -26.97
N TRP A 25 -1.82 -32.19 -26.12
CA TRP A 25 -0.50 -32.03 -25.51
C TRP A 25 0.65 -32.06 -26.52
N ILE A 26 0.50 -32.79 -27.63
CA ILE A 26 1.50 -32.84 -28.70
C ILE A 26 1.60 -31.48 -29.39
N PHE A 27 0.50 -30.75 -29.52
CA PHE A 27 0.52 -29.40 -30.07
C PHE A 27 1.34 -28.44 -29.19
N TYR A 28 1.17 -28.49 -27.86
CA TYR A 28 2.00 -27.69 -26.95
C TYR A 28 3.46 -28.14 -26.93
N LEU A 29 3.74 -29.44 -27.05
CA LEU A 29 5.10 -29.96 -27.13
C LEU A 29 5.78 -29.48 -28.42
N LEU A 30 5.08 -29.56 -29.56
CA LEU A 30 5.56 -29.06 -30.85
C LEU A 30 5.77 -27.54 -30.81
N LEU A 31 4.82 -26.79 -30.23
CA LEU A 31 4.96 -25.35 -30.04
C LEU A 31 6.17 -25.01 -29.15
N SER A 32 6.38 -25.76 -28.08
CA SER A 32 7.54 -25.63 -27.19
C SER A 32 8.85 -25.91 -27.91
N LEU A 33 8.90 -26.96 -28.73
CA LEU A 33 10.07 -27.31 -29.55
C LEU A 33 10.37 -26.24 -30.60
N ILE A 34 9.35 -25.71 -31.27
CA ILE A 34 9.49 -24.59 -32.22
C ILE A 34 10.03 -23.35 -31.49
N LEU A 35 9.49 -23.02 -30.31
CA LEU A 35 9.99 -21.92 -29.49
C LEU A 35 11.45 -22.12 -29.09
N LEU A 36 11.82 -23.35 -28.70
CA LEU A 36 13.18 -23.72 -28.34
C LEU A 36 14.14 -23.55 -29.52
N LEU A 37 13.74 -23.98 -30.72
CA LEU A 37 14.54 -23.82 -31.94
C LEU A 37 14.74 -22.35 -32.30
N ILE A 38 13.69 -21.52 -32.18
CA ILE A 38 13.79 -20.07 -32.35
C ILE A 38 14.76 -19.49 -31.31
N PHE A 39 14.67 -19.93 -30.06
CA PHE A 39 15.54 -19.46 -28.98
C PHE A 39 17.01 -19.84 -29.19
N ILE A 40 17.28 -21.06 -29.65
CA ILE A 40 18.65 -21.52 -29.97
C ILE A 40 19.21 -20.75 -31.16
N ASN A 41 18.42 -20.56 -32.22
CA ASN A 41 18.81 -19.74 -33.38
C ASN A 41 19.10 -18.29 -32.97
N PHE A 42 18.27 -17.74 -32.08
CA PHE A 42 18.45 -16.42 -31.50
C PHE A 42 19.74 -16.31 -30.67
N LEU A 43 20.09 -17.33 -29.88
CA LEU A 43 21.34 -17.37 -29.11
C LEU A 43 22.58 -17.45 -30.01
N GLN A 44 22.51 -18.17 -31.13
CA GLN A 44 23.62 -18.29 -32.08
C GLN A 44 23.85 -16.98 -32.86
N ASN A 45 22.79 -16.28 -33.26
CA ASN A 45 22.87 -15.08 -34.08
C ASN A 45 23.26 -13.83 -33.27
N LYS A 46 24.54 -13.46 -33.33
CA LYS A 46 25.11 -12.24 -32.72
C LYS A 46 24.47 -10.94 -33.23
N GLU A 47 23.98 -10.94 -34.47
CA GLU A 47 23.31 -9.78 -35.07
C GLU A 47 21.91 -9.53 -34.50
N LEU A 48 21.13 -10.59 -34.24
CA LEU A 48 19.81 -10.46 -33.62
C LEU A 48 19.94 -9.89 -32.21
N ARG A 49 20.95 -10.32 -31.45
CA ARG A 49 21.28 -9.72 -30.14
C ARG A 49 21.61 -8.24 -30.23
N ARG A 50 22.40 -7.83 -31.24
CA ARG A 50 22.71 -6.41 -31.48
C ARG A 50 21.45 -5.62 -31.85
N LYS A 51 20.65 -6.09 -32.81
CA LYS A 51 19.40 -5.45 -33.23
C LYS A 51 18.41 -5.32 -32.07
N LEU A 52 18.26 -6.35 -31.24
CA LEU A 52 17.43 -6.29 -30.04
C LEU A 52 17.97 -5.25 -29.03
N ASN A 53 19.28 -5.20 -28.80
CA ASN A 53 19.88 -4.17 -27.93
C ASN A 53 19.67 -2.75 -28.48
N TYR A 54 19.72 -2.54 -29.81
CA TYR A 54 19.39 -1.26 -30.43
C TYR A 54 17.90 -0.91 -30.27
N LEU A 55 16.99 -1.86 -30.54
CA LEU A 55 15.55 -1.67 -30.36
C LEU A 55 15.17 -1.43 -28.89
N LEU A 56 15.84 -2.10 -27.96
CA LEU A 56 15.64 -1.95 -26.52
C LEU A 56 16.42 -0.78 -25.91
N SER A 57 17.32 -0.11 -26.64
CA SER A 57 18.13 0.97 -26.09
C SER A 57 17.27 2.15 -25.61
N GLY A 58 16.26 2.54 -26.40
CA GLY A 58 15.29 3.57 -26.04
C GLY A 58 14.42 3.18 -24.83
N PRO A 59 13.69 2.05 -24.89
CA PRO A 59 12.90 1.56 -23.76
C PRO A 59 13.72 1.37 -22.48
N ARG A 60 14.93 0.81 -22.56
CA ARG A 60 15.81 0.62 -21.38
C ARG A 60 16.15 1.94 -20.70
N ARG A 61 16.48 3.00 -21.46
CA ARG A 61 16.73 4.34 -20.89
C ARG A 61 15.48 4.88 -20.17
N LYS A 62 14.30 4.74 -20.77
CA LYS A 62 13.03 5.13 -20.13
C LYS A 62 12.76 4.36 -18.84
N PHE A 63 13.02 3.04 -18.82
CA PHE A 63 12.88 2.22 -17.62
C PHE A 63 13.85 2.61 -16.51
N ILE A 64 15.12 2.88 -16.84
CA ILE A 64 16.12 3.34 -15.86
C ILE A 64 15.68 4.69 -15.28
N LYS A 65 15.28 5.63 -16.13
CA LYS A 65 14.76 6.93 -15.70
C LYS A 65 13.54 6.79 -14.77
N LEU A 66 12.58 5.95 -15.12
CA LEU A 66 11.40 5.70 -14.28
C LEU A 66 11.80 5.09 -12.93
N ARG A 67 12.70 4.12 -12.91
CA ARG A 67 13.20 3.51 -11.66
C ARG A 67 13.88 4.54 -10.77
N LEU A 68 14.68 5.43 -11.36
CA LEU A 68 15.34 6.52 -10.63
C LEU A 68 14.34 7.55 -10.14
N GLN A 69 13.30 7.90 -10.91
CA GLN A 69 12.22 8.78 -10.45
C GLN A 69 11.46 8.18 -9.26
N ILE A 70 11.17 6.88 -9.28
CA ILE A 70 10.54 6.19 -8.14
C ILE A 70 11.47 6.20 -6.93
N LYS A 71 12.76 5.94 -7.13
CA LYS A 71 13.77 6.00 -6.05
C LYS A 71 13.87 7.41 -5.47
N LEU A 72 13.85 8.43 -6.33
CA LEU A 72 13.87 9.83 -5.95
C LEU A 72 12.66 10.18 -5.08
N LYS A 73 11.44 9.82 -5.55
CA LYS A 73 10.20 10.05 -4.80
C LYS A 73 10.26 9.42 -3.41
N LYS A 74 10.78 8.19 -3.30
CA LYS A 74 10.94 7.51 -2.00
C LYS A 74 11.93 8.22 -1.06
N GLU A 75 13.04 8.73 -1.58
CA GLU A 75 13.99 9.48 -0.74
C GLU A 75 13.43 10.86 -0.36
N GLU A 76 12.65 11.51 -1.23
CA GLU A 76 11.93 12.75 -0.91
C GLU A 76 10.86 12.52 0.17
N GLU A 77 10.07 11.45 0.08
CA GLU A 77 9.11 11.03 1.11
C GLU A 77 9.81 10.77 2.45
N LYS A 78 10.94 10.04 2.45
CA LYS A 78 11.74 9.83 3.68
C LYS A 78 12.22 11.12 4.30
N LYS A 79 12.64 12.09 3.48
CA LYS A 79 13.07 13.40 3.97
C LYS A 79 11.91 14.14 4.65
N ASP A 80 10.73 14.11 4.03
CA ASP A 80 9.53 14.73 4.60
C ASP A 80 9.09 14.04 5.89
N ASP A 81 9.20 12.72 5.99
CA ASP A 81 8.97 11.96 7.22
C ASP A 81 9.97 12.33 8.33
N LEU A 82 11.26 12.48 8.00
CA LEU A 82 12.28 12.93 8.94
C LEU A 82 12.00 14.34 9.46
N PHE A 83 11.58 15.27 8.59
CA PHE A 83 11.15 16.60 9.02
C PHE A 83 9.94 16.53 9.94
N LYS A 84 8.95 15.70 9.61
CA LYS A 84 7.77 15.51 10.47
C LYS A 84 8.16 14.98 11.85
N GLN A 85 9.06 13.99 11.93
CA GLN A 85 9.55 13.45 13.20
C GLN A 85 10.34 14.49 14.00
N LEU A 86 11.22 15.24 13.34
CA LEU A 86 11.97 16.33 13.96
C LEU A 86 11.03 17.40 14.55
N GLY A 87 9.99 17.78 13.81
CA GLY A 87 9.00 18.73 14.29
C GLY A 87 8.15 18.19 15.43
N GLN A 88 7.77 16.90 15.39
CA GLN A 88 7.07 16.25 16.51
C GLN A 88 7.88 16.24 17.79
N LEU A 89 9.16 15.90 17.71
CA LEU A 89 10.05 15.93 18.87
C LEU A 89 10.22 17.36 19.39
N THR A 90 10.39 18.31 18.47
CA THR A 90 10.56 19.71 18.86
C THR A 90 9.32 20.25 19.58
N ALA A 91 8.13 20.06 19.00
CA ALA A 91 6.89 20.52 19.60
C ALA A 91 6.64 19.91 21.00
N LYS A 92 7.06 18.66 21.21
CA LYS A 92 6.92 17.98 22.51
C LYS A 92 7.94 18.44 23.55
N CYS A 93 9.20 18.55 23.16
CA CYS A 93 10.28 18.81 24.11
C CYS A 93 10.49 20.31 24.36
N TRP A 94 10.20 21.16 23.38
CA TRP A 94 10.48 22.59 23.43
C TRP A 94 9.38 23.42 22.75
N PRO A 95 8.17 23.46 23.32
CA PRO A 95 7.07 24.28 22.81
C PRO A 95 7.32 25.79 22.95
N GLU A 96 8.22 26.19 23.86
CA GLU A 96 8.51 27.58 24.22
C GLU A 96 9.48 28.30 23.27
N LEU A 97 9.91 27.67 22.16
CA LEU A 97 10.75 28.38 21.19
C LEU A 97 9.93 29.49 20.51
N PRO A 98 10.41 30.75 20.53
CA PRO A 98 9.66 31.88 19.98
C PRO A 98 9.39 31.74 18.48
N GLU A 99 10.24 31.03 17.73
CA GLU A 99 10.07 30.79 16.30
C GLU A 99 8.96 29.78 15.98
N ILE A 100 8.49 29.02 16.98
CA ILE A 100 7.58 27.88 16.81
C ILE A 100 6.32 28.04 17.66
N GLU A 101 6.31 28.93 18.65
CA GLU A 101 5.24 29.15 19.60
C GLU A 101 3.85 29.25 18.95
N GLU A 102 3.70 30.06 17.89
CA GLU A 102 2.45 30.20 17.15
C GLU A 102 1.98 28.84 16.59
N VAL A 103 2.87 28.13 15.90
CA VAL A 103 2.58 26.82 15.28
C VAL A 103 2.37 25.74 16.34
N ALA A 104 3.08 25.80 17.46
CA ALA A 104 2.90 24.88 18.59
C ALA A 104 1.53 25.08 19.25
N SER A 105 1.07 26.32 19.40
CA SER A 105 -0.27 26.62 19.93
C SER A 105 -1.37 26.06 19.03
N GLU A 106 -1.21 26.19 17.70
CA GLU A 106 -2.13 25.59 16.73
C GLU A 106 -2.13 24.06 16.82
N ILE A 107 -0.96 23.44 16.96
CA ILE A 107 -0.83 21.98 17.15
C ILE A 107 -1.59 21.54 18.39
N ILE A 108 -1.43 22.22 19.53
CA ILE A 108 -2.14 21.87 20.78
C ILE A 108 -3.66 21.91 20.54
N SER A 109 -4.18 22.97 19.92
CA SER A 109 -5.61 23.08 19.61
C SER A 109 -6.12 21.96 18.69
N LEU A 110 -5.30 21.53 17.72
CA LEU A 110 -5.63 20.45 16.81
C LEU A 110 -5.53 19.07 17.48
N GLU A 111 -4.60 18.89 18.41
CA GLU A 111 -4.47 17.67 19.20
C GLU A 111 -5.65 17.49 20.15
N GLU A 112 -6.09 18.55 20.81
CA GLU A 112 -7.31 18.54 21.62
C GLU A 112 -8.54 18.16 20.77
N LYS A 113 -8.70 18.81 19.62
CA LYS A 113 -9.79 18.48 18.68
C LYS A 113 -9.71 17.04 18.18
N SER A 114 -8.50 16.53 17.92
CA SER A 114 -8.28 15.14 17.52
C SER A 114 -8.69 14.18 18.65
N ALA A 115 -8.31 14.47 19.90
CA ALA A 115 -8.66 13.69 21.07
C ALA A 115 -10.19 13.66 21.29
N GLU A 116 -10.87 14.80 21.15
CA GLU A 116 -12.33 14.86 21.22
C GLU A 116 -13.00 14.01 20.13
N LEU A 117 -12.52 14.10 18.89
CA LEU A 117 -13.06 13.32 17.78
C LEU A 117 -12.81 11.82 17.99
N GLN A 118 -11.65 11.42 18.50
CA GLN A 118 -11.35 10.04 18.85
C GLN A 118 -12.27 9.53 19.97
N ALA A 119 -12.50 10.32 21.01
CA ALA A 119 -13.44 9.97 22.07
C ALA A 119 -14.87 9.77 21.53
N ARG A 120 -15.35 10.69 20.68
CA ARG A 120 -16.65 10.56 20.01
C ARG A 120 -16.71 9.33 19.10
N TRP A 121 -15.66 9.06 18.34
CA TRP A 121 -15.57 7.86 17.50
C TRP A 121 -15.68 6.59 18.33
N HIS A 122 -15.00 6.52 19.48
CA HIS A 122 -15.08 5.39 20.40
C HIS A 122 -16.49 5.20 20.98
N THR A 123 -17.18 6.29 21.32
CA THR A 123 -18.58 6.24 21.79
C THR A 123 -19.49 5.67 20.72
N ILE A 124 -19.45 6.19 19.49
CA ILE A 124 -20.27 5.70 18.37
C ILE A 124 -19.96 4.24 18.05
N TYR A 125 -18.68 3.86 18.10
CA TYR A 125 -18.27 2.47 17.88
C TYR A 125 -18.86 1.54 18.95
N ARG A 126 -18.87 1.96 20.22
CA ARG A 126 -19.50 1.19 21.31
C ARG A 126 -21.01 1.06 21.08
N GLU A 127 -21.68 2.15 20.71
CA GLU A 127 -23.12 2.15 20.43
C GLU A 127 -23.47 1.20 19.28
N LEU A 128 -22.78 1.28 18.14
CA LEU A 128 -22.95 0.36 17.02
C LEU A 128 -22.75 -1.10 17.43
N ARG A 129 -21.75 -1.38 18.28
CA ARG A 129 -21.52 -2.73 18.81
C ARG A 129 -22.69 -3.21 19.68
N THR A 130 -23.25 -2.33 20.51
CA THR A 130 -24.41 -2.69 21.35
C THR A 130 -25.67 -2.93 20.52
N LEU A 131 -25.90 -2.16 19.46
CA LEU A 131 -27.01 -2.38 18.53
C LEU A 131 -26.89 -3.73 17.83
N LYS A 132 -25.71 -4.03 17.28
CA LYS A 132 -25.45 -5.33 16.64
C LYS A 132 -25.67 -6.51 17.59
N LEU A 133 -25.34 -6.37 18.86
CA LEU A 133 -25.60 -7.40 19.88
C LEU A 133 -27.10 -7.55 20.21
N LYS A 134 -27.86 -6.45 20.16
CA LYS A 134 -29.32 -6.48 20.35
C LYS A 134 -30.00 -7.15 19.16
N ASP A 135 -29.58 -6.86 17.93
CA ASP A 135 -30.12 -7.50 16.72
C ASP A 135 -29.91 -9.02 16.74
N ILE A 136 -28.71 -9.47 17.13
CA ILE A 136 -28.41 -10.91 17.25
C ILE A 136 -29.31 -11.58 18.30
N ARG A 137 -29.63 -10.89 19.40
CA ARG A 137 -30.53 -11.43 20.44
C ARG A 137 -31.99 -11.42 19.99
N ALA A 138 -32.42 -10.37 19.30
CA ALA A 138 -33.78 -10.24 18.78
C ALA A 138 -34.08 -11.29 17.72
N ALA A 139 -33.12 -11.57 16.81
CA ALA A 139 -33.24 -12.65 15.82
C ALA A 139 -33.38 -14.06 16.43
N GLY A 140 -33.09 -14.23 17.72
CA GLY A 140 -33.30 -15.46 18.47
C GLY A 140 -34.66 -15.55 19.19
N SER A 141 -35.42 -14.46 19.29
CA SER A 141 -36.71 -14.39 20.00
C SER A 141 -37.83 -14.02 19.02
N SER A 142 -38.60 -15.02 18.60
CA SER A 142 -39.71 -14.89 17.64
C SER A 142 -40.90 -14.14 18.23
N THR A 143 -40.93 -12.80 18.23
CA THR A 143 -42.20 -12.02 18.34
C THR A 143 -42.02 -10.52 18.04
N SER A 144 -42.84 -10.00 17.10
CA SER A 144 -43.09 -8.58 16.79
C SER A 144 -41.88 -7.79 16.23
N GLU A 145 -41.49 -8.09 14.99
CA GLU A 145 -40.23 -7.62 14.40
C GLU A 145 -40.34 -6.36 13.51
N GLU A 146 -41.48 -6.05 12.90
CA GLU A 146 -41.47 -5.20 11.69
C GLU A 146 -41.33 -3.68 11.91
N THR A 147 -41.84 -3.13 13.01
CA THR A 147 -41.73 -1.68 13.33
C THR A 147 -40.51 -1.32 14.18
N VAL A 148 -40.02 -2.28 14.97
CA VAL A 148 -38.81 -2.12 15.79
C VAL A 148 -37.56 -2.28 14.94
N ASP A 149 -37.57 -3.20 13.98
CA ASP A 149 -36.44 -3.44 13.05
C ASP A 149 -36.19 -2.25 12.11
N SER A 150 -37.23 -1.56 11.63
CA SER A 150 -37.07 -0.36 10.79
C SER A 150 -36.45 0.82 11.56
N SER A 151 -36.87 1.04 12.81
CA SER A 151 -36.33 2.10 13.67
C SER A 151 -34.89 1.81 14.12
N LEU A 152 -34.55 0.53 14.34
CA LEU A 152 -33.17 0.12 14.67
C LEU A 152 -32.24 0.29 13.46
N LYS A 153 -32.68 -0.10 12.27
CA LYS A 153 -31.94 0.09 11.01
C LYS A 153 -31.70 1.57 10.70
N GLU A 154 -32.70 2.43 10.88
CA GLU A 154 -32.55 3.88 10.69
C GLU A 154 -31.52 4.48 11.66
N ASN A 155 -31.57 4.08 12.93
CA ASN A 155 -30.59 4.51 13.93
C ASN A 155 -29.18 3.98 13.63
N GLU A 156 -29.04 2.74 13.17
CA GLU A 156 -27.76 2.18 12.77
C GLU A 156 -27.16 2.94 11.57
N GLU A 157 -27.98 3.24 10.57
CA GLU A 157 -27.56 4.05 9.42
C GLU A 157 -27.15 5.47 9.83
N ALA A 158 -27.89 6.11 10.74
CA ALA A 158 -27.54 7.42 11.28
C ALA A 158 -26.19 7.38 12.01
N LEU A 159 -25.92 6.34 12.81
CA LEU A 159 -24.64 6.13 13.48
C LEU A 159 -23.50 5.81 12.51
N ARG A 160 -23.75 5.08 11.43
CA ARG A 160 -22.76 4.84 10.37
C ARG A 160 -22.41 6.13 9.63
N LYS A 161 -23.40 6.98 9.32
CA LYS A 161 -23.20 8.29 8.68
C LYS A 161 -22.38 9.23 9.59
N THR A 162 -22.70 9.28 10.89
CA THR A 162 -21.94 10.09 11.85
C THR A 162 -20.52 9.58 12.04
N LYS A 163 -20.31 8.25 12.13
CA LYS A 163 -18.99 7.63 12.14
C LYS A 163 -18.15 8.07 10.93
N ALA A 164 -18.70 7.97 9.72
CA ALA A 164 -17.99 8.37 8.50
C ALA A 164 -17.60 9.85 8.51
N LYS A 165 -18.49 10.74 8.98
CA LYS A 165 -18.19 12.17 9.16
C LYS A 165 -17.05 12.41 10.16
N ILE A 166 -17.02 11.66 11.25
CA ILE A 166 -15.93 11.76 12.24
C ILE A 166 -14.62 11.25 11.68
N GLU A 167 -14.62 10.16 10.91
CA GLU A 167 -13.43 9.63 10.25
C GLU A 167 -12.87 10.63 9.23
N GLU A 168 -13.73 11.28 8.45
CA GLU A 168 -13.32 12.34 7.54
C GLU A 168 -12.74 13.56 8.30
N ALA A 169 -13.38 13.97 9.39
CA ALA A 169 -12.88 15.06 10.23
C ALA A 169 -11.53 14.72 10.87
N LEU A 170 -11.36 13.49 11.37
CA LEU A 170 -10.09 12.98 11.90
C LEU A 170 -8.99 12.97 10.83
N TRP A 171 -9.32 12.53 9.61
CA TRP A 171 -8.37 12.55 8.51
C TRP A 171 -7.89 13.97 8.20
N LYS A 172 -8.81 14.95 8.15
CA LYS A 172 -8.47 16.38 7.94
C LYS A 172 -7.58 16.93 9.05
N VAL A 173 -7.93 16.69 10.31
CA VAL A 173 -7.15 17.15 11.47
C VAL A 173 -5.75 16.53 11.47
N ASN A 174 -5.64 15.22 11.22
CA ASN A 174 -4.35 14.53 11.14
C ASN A 174 -3.48 15.02 9.97
N GLN A 175 -4.10 15.39 8.85
CA GLN A 175 -3.40 15.99 7.71
C GLN A 175 -2.85 17.38 8.08
N GLN A 176 -3.63 18.21 8.76
CA GLN A 176 -3.19 19.52 9.26
C GLN A 176 -2.04 19.37 10.26
N LEU A 177 -2.21 18.53 11.28
CA LEU A 177 -1.16 18.21 12.25
C LEU A 177 0.14 17.78 11.57
N GLY A 178 0.05 16.86 10.59
CA GLY A 178 1.21 16.42 9.84
C GLY A 178 1.94 17.56 9.11
N SER A 179 1.18 18.51 8.57
CA SER A 179 1.72 19.68 7.86
C SER A 179 2.41 20.65 8.82
N HIS A 180 1.81 20.93 9.99
CA HIS A 180 2.42 21.78 11.01
C HIS A 180 3.71 21.15 11.57
N TYR A 181 3.70 19.85 11.86
CA TYR A 181 4.90 19.14 12.29
C TYR A 181 6.03 19.21 11.24
N GLN A 182 5.71 19.00 9.97
CA GLN A 182 6.71 19.13 8.91
C GLN A 182 7.26 20.57 8.81
N LEU A 183 6.42 21.58 9.00
CA LEU A 183 6.84 22.99 9.01
C LEU A 183 7.80 23.28 10.16
N ILE A 184 7.48 22.86 11.38
CA ILE A 184 8.37 22.99 12.54
C ILE A 184 9.70 22.30 12.27
N GLY A 185 9.68 21.07 11.76
CA GLY A 185 10.91 20.34 11.45
C GLY A 185 11.79 21.08 10.43
N ARG A 186 11.19 21.70 9.42
CA ARG A 186 11.90 22.53 8.44
C ARG A 186 12.46 23.81 9.05
N LEU A 187 11.72 24.47 9.96
CA LEU A 187 12.21 25.66 10.68
C LEU A 187 13.41 25.29 11.56
N ILE A 188 13.28 24.26 12.39
CA ILE A 188 14.36 23.78 13.26
C ILE A 188 15.58 23.35 12.48
N TYR A 189 15.41 22.65 11.36
CA TYR A 189 16.54 22.26 10.53
C TYR A 189 17.28 23.48 9.94
N LYS A 190 16.56 24.55 9.59
CA LYS A 190 17.16 25.80 9.11
C LYS A 190 17.88 26.58 10.22
N LEU A 191 17.25 26.67 11.39
CA LEU A 191 17.83 27.34 12.55
C LEU A 191 19.03 26.56 13.11
N ARG A 192 19.02 25.23 12.97
CA ARG A 192 20.03 24.28 13.43
C ARG A 192 20.58 24.63 14.82
N PRO A 193 19.73 24.76 15.86
CA PRO A 193 20.21 24.95 17.22
C PRO A 193 21.21 23.87 17.60
N GLU A 194 22.30 24.27 18.25
CA GLU A 194 23.37 23.36 18.70
C GLU A 194 22.87 22.49 19.87
N ARG A 195 22.20 21.39 19.54
CA ARG A 195 21.65 20.44 20.50
C ARG A 195 21.95 19.01 20.08
N GLU A 196 22.45 18.21 21.03
CA GLU A 196 22.84 16.82 20.79
C GLU A 196 21.65 15.95 20.38
N ASP A 197 20.48 16.16 20.98
CA ASP A 197 19.25 15.39 20.70
C ASP A 197 18.79 15.51 19.24
N LEU A 198 19.12 16.62 18.59
CA LEU A 198 18.73 16.91 17.20
C LEU A 198 19.81 16.49 16.19
N ALA A 199 21.05 16.28 16.64
CA ALA A 199 22.19 15.96 15.79
C ALA A 199 21.94 14.71 14.95
N PHE A 200 21.28 13.70 15.52
CA PHE A 200 20.91 12.48 14.80
C PHE A 200 19.94 12.75 13.63
N PHE A 201 18.95 13.61 13.84
CA PHE A 201 18.00 14.00 12.78
C PHE A 201 18.69 14.83 11.70
N TYR A 202 19.52 15.79 12.08
CA TYR A 202 20.30 16.59 11.13
C TYR A 202 21.19 15.70 10.26
N PHE A 203 21.94 14.78 10.85
CA PHE A 203 22.77 13.84 10.10
C PHE A 203 21.96 13.00 9.11
N GLN A 204 20.79 12.50 9.52
CA GLN A 204 19.94 11.71 8.62
C GLN A 204 19.34 12.53 7.49
N ILE A 205 18.92 13.77 7.77
CA ILE A 205 18.38 14.68 6.76
C ILE A 205 19.49 15.03 5.75
N ASP A 206 20.67 15.45 6.21
CA ASP A 206 21.83 15.78 5.36
C ASP A 206 22.22 14.61 4.45
N LYS A 207 22.24 13.39 5.01
CA LYS A 207 22.51 12.16 4.27
C LYS A 207 21.45 11.89 3.20
N THR A 208 20.18 12.16 3.50
CA THR A 208 19.06 11.96 2.57
C THR A 208 19.08 13.02 1.47
N GLU A 209 19.37 14.29 1.80
CA GLU A 209 19.54 15.36 0.82
C GLU A 209 20.69 15.08 -0.15
N SER A 210 21.80 14.58 0.36
CA SER A 210 22.95 14.18 -0.47
C SER A 210 22.58 13.07 -1.47
N LYS A 211 21.80 12.07 -1.04
CA LYS A 211 21.30 11.00 -1.93
C LYS A 211 20.31 11.52 -2.96
N ILE A 212 19.40 12.41 -2.55
CA ILE A 212 18.44 13.06 -3.46
C ILE A 212 19.21 13.81 -4.55
N LYS A 213 20.24 14.57 -4.17
CA LYS A 213 21.10 15.30 -5.10
C LYS A 213 21.78 14.34 -6.09
N SER A 214 22.41 13.28 -5.61
CA SER A 214 23.07 12.31 -6.50
C SER A 214 22.10 11.62 -7.47
N ILE A 215 20.87 11.29 -7.02
CA ILE A 215 19.86 10.69 -7.90
C ILE A 215 19.38 11.71 -8.95
N LYS A 216 19.21 12.99 -8.58
CA LYS A 216 18.84 14.06 -9.53
C LYS A 216 19.90 14.26 -10.60
N GLU A 217 21.18 14.24 -10.22
CA GLU A 217 22.31 14.29 -11.15
C GLU A 217 22.33 13.08 -12.09
N GLU A 218 22.12 11.87 -11.56
CA GLU A 218 22.03 10.64 -12.36
C GLU A 218 20.88 10.70 -13.39
N ILE A 219 19.70 11.17 -12.98
CA ILE A 219 18.56 11.39 -13.89
C ILE A 219 18.88 12.44 -14.97
N GLY A 220 19.58 13.52 -14.62
CA GLY A 220 19.97 14.58 -15.55
C GLY A 220 21.04 14.12 -16.56
N SER A 221 21.84 13.12 -16.21
CA SER A 221 22.88 12.55 -17.08
C SER A 221 22.41 11.49 -18.10
N LEU A 222 21.14 11.05 -18.01
CA LEU A 222 20.54 9.97 -18.82
C LEU A 222 19.71 10.48 -20.01
#